data_AF-W4S8R5-F1
#
_entry.id   AF-W4S8R5-F1
#
_cell.length_a   1.000
_cell.length_b   1.000
_cell.length_c   1.000
_cell.angle_alpha   90.00
_cell.angle_beta   90.00
_cell.angle_gamma   90.00
#
_symmetry.space_group_name_H-M   'P 1'
#
loop_
_entity.id
_entity.type
_entity.pdbx_description
1 polymer ?
#
loop_
_entity_poly.entity_id
_entity_poly.type
_entity_poly.pdbx_seq_one_letter_code
_entity_poly.pdbx_strand_id
1 'polypeptide(L)'
;MASIATSTPVGRRQRLLGWADRHFGFHSPRQIAAAVTAVVLLGALLSLGLGQDANWDLRNYHLYIGDAWAHDRLGVDLAPAQMQSYFSPLLDVLHAWLMLQLPGPVAGLLLGGLHALVFVPVAAVAWRVLAGQARRAQWAPLLAVAGMCSAVFLSGLGGTMGDTASAIPVLAALALVLSAQAQAQQGAHAVHRWAIAGALIGLAVSLKLTNALYALALVPAVLCDGGRLRSRVLGLGVLSGVAALVLVLVAGPWYWQVWQHLGNPLFPQFNGVFKSPLAQPVSIADVRWLPRNLGEQLIWPLLFTFKPLRIGDLGLVQAGWAVLYAVTLVAAGRGLLRRPVRQVGLDRSAVVLLVFFGVATRCGRPFSAFIAIWWCWSCLRRCCSGSCAGTHLPHAPIARRPG
;
A
#
# COMPACT_ATOMS: atom_id res chain seq x y z
N MET A 1 -52.05 24.42 -9.16
CA MET A 1 -50.60 24.68 -9.27
C MET A 1 -49.86 23.71 -8.38
N ALA A 2 -49.16 22.74 -8.97
CA ALA A 2 -48.48 21.67 -8.24
C ALA A 2 -47.24 22.21 -7.51
N SER A 3 -47.12 21.92 -6.21
CA SER A 3 -45.92 22.27 -5.44
C SER A 3 -44.74 21.44 -5.96
N ILE A 4 -43.76 22.11 -6.56
CA ILE A 4 -42.45 21.51 -6.86
C ILE A 4 -41.80 21.22 -5.51
N ALA A 5 -41.87 19.96 -5.07
CA ALA A 5 -41.22 19.49 -3.86
C ALA A 5 -39.69 19.56 -4.07
N THR A 6 -39.09 20.67 -3.68
CA THR A 6 -37.64 20.84 -3.62
C THR A 6 -37.07 19.82 -2.62
N SER A 7 -36.44 18.76 -3.13
CA SER A 7 -35.76 17.78 -2.31
C SER A 7 -34.72 18.47 -1.43
N THR A 8 -34.84 18.36 -0.11
CA THR A 8 -33.88 18.96 0.82
C THR A 8 -32.47 18.36 0.59
N PRO A 9 -31.38 19.14 0.77
CA PRO A 9 -30.01 18.71 0.49
C PRO A 9 -29.60 17.40 1.21
N VAL A 10 -30.15 17.18 2.41
CA VAL A 10 -29.94 15.98 3.22
C VAL A 10 -30.49 14.72 2.53
N GLY A 11 -31.66 14.83 1.89
CA GLY A 11 -32.28 13.73 1.15
C GLY A 11 -31.49 13.35 -0.11
N ARG A 12 -30.90 14.33 -0.81
CA ARG A 12 -30.05 14.05 -1.99
C ARG A 12 -28.75 13.33 -1.59
N ARG A 13 -28.10 13.75 -0.51
CA ARG A 13 -26.88 13.10 0.00
C ARG A 13 -27.13 11.66 0.46
N GLN A 14 -28.21 11.41 1.20
CA GLN A 14 -28.56 10.06 1.65
C GLN A 14 -28.92 9.14 0.47
N ARG A 15 -29.62 9.66 -0.55
CA ARG A 15 -29.91 8.91 -1.79
C ARG A 15 -28.64 8.55 -2.55
N LEU A 16 -27.69 9.48 -2.67
CA LEU A 16 -26.39 9.22 -3.32
C LEU A 16 -25.58 8.16 -2.56
N LEU A 17 -25.48 8.28 -1.24
CA LEU A 17 -24.79 7.30 -0.40
C LEU A 17 -25.45 5.92 -0.46
N GLY A 18 -26.79 5.87 -0.42
CA GLY A 18 -27.54 4.62 -0.58
C GLY A 18 -27.46 4.03 -1.99
N TRP A 19 -27.33 4.85 -3.03
CA TRP A 19 -27.06 4.38 -4.39
C TRP A 19 -25.63 3.83 -4.51
N ALA A 20 -24.63 4.56 -4.01
CA ALA A 20 -23.23 4.14 -4.06
C ALA A 20 -23.00 2.84 -3.27
N ASP A 21 -23.59 2.70 -2.09
CA ASP A 21 -23.50 1.46 -1.31
C ASP A 21 -24.13 0.26 -2.03
N ARG A 22 -25.29 0.48 -2.69
CA ARG A 22 -25.96 -0.58 -3.44
C ARG A 22 -25.20 -1.06 -4.69
N HIS A 23 -24.35 -0.21 -5.28
CA HIS A 23 -23.63 -0.56 -6.51
C HIS A 23 -22.16 -0.91 -6.28
N PHE A 24 -21.52 -0.27 -5.28
CA PHE A 24 -20.07 -0.37 -5.05
C PHE A 24 -19.70 -0.87 -3.65
N GLY A 25 -20.67 -1.11 -2.77
CA GLY A 25 -20.44 -1.78 -1.49
C GLY A 25 -20.05 -3.24 -1.67
N PHE A 26 -19.21 -3.78 -0.80
CA PHE A 26 -18.71 -5.15 -0.89
C PHE A 26 -19.69 -6.18 -0.28
N HIS A 27 -20.99 -6.10 -0.61
CA HIS A 27 -22.00 -7.02 -0.07
C HIS A 27 -22.16 -8.29 -0.91
N SER A 28 -21.75 -8.24 -2.19
CA SER A 28 -21.82 -9.38 -3.11
C SER A 28 -20.65 -9.39 -4.12
N PRO A 29 -20.31 -10.54 -4.71
CA PRO A 29 -19.26 -10.62 -5.73
C PRO A 29 -19.51 -9.70 -6.93
N ARG A 30 -20.77 -9.51 -7.34
CA ARG A 30 -21.14 -8.61 -8.44
C ARG A 30 -20.82 -7.16 -8.14
N GLN A 31 -21.10 -6.70 -6.92
CA GLN A 31 -20.77 -5.32 -6.52
C GLN A 31 -19.26 -5.12 -6.34
N ILE A 32 -18.53 -6.12 -5.86
CA ILE A 32 -17.06 -6.08 -5.79
C ILE A 32 -16.50 -5.92 -7.21
N ALA A 33 -16.95 -6.76 -8.15
CA ALA A 33 -16.52 -6.66 -9.55
C ALA A 33 -16.87 -5.29 -10.15
N ALA A 34 -18.09 -4.77 -9.90
CA ALA A 34 -18.49 -3.45 -10.37
C ALA A 34 -17.59 -2.33 -9.81
N ALA A 35 -17.26 -2.38 -8.51
CA ALA A 35 -16.36 -1.40 -7.89
C ALA A 35 -14.94 -1.48 -8.46
N VAL A 36 -14.39 -2.68 -8.62
CA VAL A 36 -13.07 -2.88 -9.22
C VAL A 36 -13.05 -2.35 -10.65
N THR A 37 -14.00 -2.74 -11.49
CA THR A 37 -14.10 -2.26 -12.87
C THR A 37 -14.24 -0.75 -12.92
N ALA A 38 -15.09 -0.14 -12.08
CA ALA A 38 -15.25 1.31 -12.05
C ALA A 38 -13.95 2.04 -11.67
N VAL A 39 -13.21 1.54 -10.68
CA VAL A 39 -11.94 2.16 -10.25
C VAL A 39 -10.84 1.98 -11.29
N VAL A 40 -10.76 0.80 -11.94
CA VAL A 40 -9.80 0.54 -13.02
C VAL A 40 -10.07 1.43 -14.22
N LEU A 41 -11.33 1.54 -14.66
CA LEU A 41 -11.72 2.45 -15.74
C LEU A 41 -11.44 3.90 -15.37
N LEU A 42 -11.74 4.30 -14.13
CA LEU A 42 -11.43 5.65 -13.66
C LEU A 42 -9.93 5.92 -13.71
N GLY A 43 -9.08 5.00 -13.24
CA GLY A 43 -7.63 5.16 -13.30
C GLY A 43 -7.09 5.26 -14.72
N ALA A 44 -7.63 4.45 -15.64
CA ALA A 44 -7.29 4.52 -17.06
C ALA A 44 -7.69 5.89 -17.67
N LEU A 45 -8.91 6.36 -17.41
CA LEU A 45 -9.40 7.66 -17.91
C LEU A 45 -8.67 8.85 -17.27
N LEU A 46 -8.35 8.78 -15.98
CA LEU A 46 -7.57 9.81 -15.30
C LEU A 46 -6.16 9.90 -15.89
N SER A 47 -5.52 8.76 -16.16
CA SER A 47 -4.22 8.72 -16.85
C SER A 47 -4.26 9.44 -18.21
N LEU A 48 -5.31 9.22 -19.01
CA LEU A 48 -5.51 9.98 -20.26
C LEU A 48 -5.62 11.49 -20.02
N GLY A 49 -6.36 11.89 -18.99
CA GLY A 49 -6.54 13.30 -18.64
C GLY A 49 -5.26 13.97 -18.12
N LEU A 50 -4.34 13.20 -17.53
CA LEU A 50 -3.03 13.69 -17.08
C LEU A 50 -2.04 13.90 -18.25
N GLY A 51 -2.31 13.29 -19.40
CA GLY A 51 -1.48 13.42 -20.59
C GLY A 51 -0.30 12.45 -20.62
N GLN A 52 0.57 12.62 -21.62
CA GLN A 52 1.70 11.73 -21.82
C GLN A 52 2.75 11.92 -20.72
N ASP A 53 3.26 10.79 -20.23
CA ASP A 53 4.30 10.77 -19.23
C ASP A 53 5.59 11.45 -19.71
N ALA A 54 6.22 12.20 -18.81
CA ALA A 54 7.40 13.00 -19.07
C ALA A 54 8.30 13.07 -17.82
N ASN A 55 8.17 12.10 -16.91
CA ASN A 55 8.95 12.05 -15.68
C ASN A 55 10.45 11.82 -15.94
N TRP A 56 11.25 12.03 -14.89
CA TRP A 56 12.70 11.89 -14.96
C TRP A 56 13.14 10.47 -15.31
N ASP A 57 12.52 9.45 -14.71
CA ASP A 57 12.84 8.04 -14.93
C ASP A 57 12.65 7.64 -16.41
N LEU A 58 11.57 8.10 -17.04
CA LEU A 58 11.31 7.85 -18.47
C LEU A 58 12.41 8.45 -19.35
N ARG A 59 12.75 9.72 -19.07
CA ARG A 59 13.73 10.48 -19.84
C ARG A 59 15.15 10.01 -19.58
N ASN A 60 15.44 9.51 -18.39
CA ASN A 60 16.78 9.15 -17.96
C ASN A 60 17.12 7.71 -18.33
N TYR A 61 16.21 6.74 -18.10
CA TYR A 61 16.62 5.34 -18.13
C TYR A 61 15.63 4.34 -18.70
N HIS A 62 14.30 4.51 -18.61
CA HIS A 62 13.39 3.43 -19.03
C HIS A 62 13.51 3.05 -20.52
N LEU A 63 13.56 4.04 -21.41
CA LEU A 63 13.70 3.77 -22.85
C LEU A 63 15.06 3.16 -23.18
N TYR A 64 16.12 3.70 -22.59
CA TYR A 64 17.48 3.24 -22.81
C TYR A 64 17.71 1.82 -22.27
N ILE A 65 17.33 1.53 -21.01
CA ILE A 65 17.56 0.22 -20.39
C ILE A 65 16.77 -0.86 -21.12
N GLY A 66 15.54 -0.57 -21.55
CA GLY A 66 14.76 -1.48 -22.39
C GLY A 66 15.47 -1.84 -23.69
N ASP A 67 16.02 -0.85 -24.40
CA ASP A 67 16.81 -1.06 -25.63
C ASP A 67 18.13 -1.79 -25.36
N ALA A 68 18.85 -1.39 -24.31
CA ALA A 68 20.13 -1.97 -23.94
C ALA A 68 20.02 -3.46 -23.56
N TRP A 69 18.94 -3.83 -22.88
CA TRP A 69 18.64 -5.22 -22.57
C TRP A 69 18.33 -6.04 -23.82
N ALA A 70 17.59 -5.48 -24.78
CA ALA A 70 17.23 -6.15 -26.02
C ALA A 70 18.44 -6.40 -26.95
N HIS A 71 19.50 -5.60 -26.83
CA HIS A 71 20.68 -5.65 -27.70
C HIS A 71 21.98 -6.06 -26.96
N ASP A 72 21.87 -6.62 -25.75
CA ASP A 72 23.01 -7.10 -24.93
C ASP A 72 24.13 -6.04 -24.72
N ARG A 73 23.71 -4.80 -24.44
CA ARG A 73 24.62 -3.64 -24.36
C ARG A 73 25.23 -3.39 -22.97
N LEU A 74 24.93 -4.24 -21.98
CA LEU A 74 25.36 -4.08 -20.58
C LEU A 74 26.89 -3.94 -20.44
N GLY A 75 27.66 -4.71 -21.20
CA GLY A 75 29.13 -4.67 -21.18
C GLY A 75 29.75 -3.63 -22.11
N VAL A 76 28.94 -2.92 -22.89
CA VAL A 76 29.39 -1.97 -23.92
C VAL A 76 29.25 -0.53 -23.43
N ASP A 77 28.07 -0.18 -22.93
CA ASP A 77 27.75 1.19 -22.51
C ASP A 77 27.96 1.37 -21.01
N LEU A 78 28.99 2.14 -20.64
CA LEU A 78 29.34 2.36 -19.24
C LEU A 78 28.46 3.46 -18.61
N ALA A 79 27.54 3.03 -17.74
CA ALA A 79 26.68 3.88 -16.90
C ALA A 79 25.94 5.03 -17.62
N PRO A 80 25.34 4.83 -18.81
CA PRO A 80 24.67 5.90 -19.58
C PRO A 80 23.46 6.50 -18.84
N ALA A 81 22.85 5.72 -17.95
CA ALA A 81 21.77 6.14 -17.06
C ALA A 81 22.25 6.22 -15.59
N GLN A 82 23.51 6.59 -15.36
CA GLN A 82 24.13 6.60 -14.03
C GLN A 82 24.00 5.23 -13.34
N MET A 83 23.69 5.21 -12.04
CA MET A 83 23.51 3.97 -11.27
C MET A 83 22.28 3.16 -11.71
N GLN A 84 21.29 3.80 -12.32
CA GLN A 84 20.04 3.16 -12.76
C GLN A 84 20.30 2.17 -13.89
N SER A 85 21.37 2.37 -14.68
CA SER A 85 21.79 1.48 -15.79
C SER A 85 21.86 -0.01 -15.42
N TYR A 86 22.06 -0.31 -14.14
CA TYR A 86 22.31 -1.65 -13.62
C TYR A 86 21.13 -2.23 -12.82
N PHE A 87 20.03 -1.48 -12.70
CA PHE A 87 18.82 -1.97 -12.05
C PHE A 87 18.16 -3.08 -12.87
N SER A 88 17.27 -3.85 -12.23
CA SER A 88 16.54 -4.89 -12.94
C SER A 88 15.75 -4.30 -14.12
N PRO A 89 15.90 -4.81 -15.34
CA PRO A 89 15.34 -4.21 -16.55
C PRO A 89 13.86 -4.55 -16.73
N LEU A 90 13.22 -5.29 -15.82
CA LEU A 90 11.89 -5.88 -16.03
C LEU A 90 10.81 -4.81 -16.27
N LEU A 91 10.80 -3.75 -15.45
CA LEU A 91 9.86 -2.64 -15.65
C LEU A 91 10.30 -1.76 -16.83
N ASP A 92 11.60 -1.58 -17.03
CA ASP A 92 12.14 -0.78 -18.13
C ASP A 92 11.76 -1.37 -19.49
N VAL A 93 11.89 -2.69 -19.66
CA VAL A 93 11.51 -3.41 -20.88
C VAL A 93 10.01 -3.28 -21.13
N LEU A 94 9.18 -3.44 -20.09
CA LEU A 94 7.73 -3.24 -20.21
C LEU A 94 7.41 -1.81 -20.65
N HIS A 95 7.99 -0.80 -20.00
CA HIS A 95 7.76 0.61 -20.31
C HIS A 95 8.26 0.97 -21.70
N ALA A 96 9.47 0.56 -22.07
CA ALA A 96 10.03 0.79 -23.40
C ALA A 96 9.16 0.16 -24.47
N TRP A 97 8.72 -1.08 -24.30
CA TRP A 97 7.81 -1.73 -25.25
C TRP A 97 6.49 -0.97 -25.39
N LEU A 98 5.85 -0.58 -24.28
CA LEU A 98 4.60 0.18 -24.33
C LEU A 98 4.77 1.52 -25.05
N MET A 99 5.87 2.24 -24.79
CA MET A 99 6.10 3.58 -25.33
C MET A 99 6.57 3.56 -26.79
N LEU A 100 7.27 2.52 -27.22
CA LEU A 100 7.79 2.40 -28.58
C LEU A 100 6.80 1.71 -29.53
N GLN A 101 5.92 0.86 -29.02
CA GLN A 101 5.04 0.03 -29.85
C GLN A 101 3.58 0.49 -29.88
N LEU A 102 3.12 1.26 -28.90
CA LEU A 102 1.73 1.70 -28.80
C LEU A 102 1.60 3.23 -28.91
N PRO A 103 0.46 3.74 -29.42
CA PRO A 103 0.16 5.16 -29.31
C PRO A 103 0.11 5.61 -27.84
N GLY A 104 0.64 6.79 -27.54
CA GLY A 104 0.71 7.33 -26.18
C GLY A 104 -0.59 7.22 -25.37
N PRO A 105 -1.79 7.57 -25.92
CA PRO A 105 -3.06 7.40 -25.21
C PRO A 105 -3.35 5.95 -24.81
N VAL A 106 -3.00 4.97 -25.65
CA VAL A 106 -3.21 3.55 -25.36
C VAL A 106 -2.26 3.09 -24.26
N ALA A 107 -0.97 3.46 -24.33
CA ALA A 107 -0.01 3.18 -23.26
C ALA A 107 -0.47 3.80 -21.92
N GLY A 108 -0.92 5.05 -21.93
CA GLY A 108 -1.48 5.73 -20.75
C GLY A 108 -2.71 5.04 -20.17
N LEU A 109 -3.67 4.63 -21.01
CA LEU A 109 -4.85 3.85 -20.58
C LEU A 109 -4.45 2.56 -19.87
N LEU A 110 -3.51 1.80 -20.46
CA LEU A 110 -3.06 0.52 -19.92
C LEU A 110 -2.32 0.70 -18.59
N LEU A 111 -1.40 1.67 -18.50
CA LEU A 111 -0.67 1.97 -17.26
C LEU A 111 -1.61 2.50 -16.17
N GLY A 112 -2.53 3.40 -16.51
CA GLY A 112 -3.53 3.93 -15.57
C GLY A 112 -4.44 2.84 -15.02
N GLY A 113 -4.92 1.95 -15.89
CA GLY A 113 -5.71 0.78 -15.51
C GLY A 113 -4.91 -0.19 -14.62
N LEU A 114 -3.67 -0.51 -15.00
CA LEU A 114 -2.76 -1.35 -14.21
C LEU A 114 -2.56 -0.77 -12.81
N HIS A 115 -2.20 0.52 -12.70
CA HIS A 115 -1.96 1.17 -11.42
C HIS A 115 -3.21 1.19 -10.53
N ALA A 116 -4.38 1.39 -11.12
CA ALA A 116 -5.64 1.35 -10.39
C ALA A 116 -6.01 -0.04 -9.85
N LEU A 117 -5.41 -1.14 -10.35
CA LEU A 117 -5.57 -2.46 -9.74
C LEU A 117 -5.05 -2.52 -8.31
N VAL A 118 -4.24 -1.57 -7.83
CA VAL A 118 -3.85 -1.46 -6.42
C VAL A 118 -5.07 -1.36 -5.49
N PHE A 119 -6.22 -0.89 -6.01
CA PHE A 119 -7.49 -0.87 -5.29
C PHE A 119 -7.82 -2.24 -4.68
N VAL A 120 -7.61 -3.33 -5.43
CA VAL A 120 -7.98 -4.69 -5.02
C VAL A 120 -7.24 -5.12 -3.75
N PRO A 121 -5.89 -5.13 -3.69
CA PRO A 121 -5.18 -5.53 -2.50
C PRO A 121 -5.39 -4.56 -1.32
N VAL A 122 -5.50 -3.24 -1.56
CA VAL A 122 -5.77 -2.28 -0.47
C VAL A 122 -7.15 -2.54 0.13
N ALA A 123 -8.17 -2.76 -0.70
CA ALA A 123 -9.52 -3.07 -0.24
C ALA A 123 -9.57 -4.42 0.49
N ALA A 124 -8.77 -5.41 0.07
CA ALA A 124 -8.63 -6.69 0.76
C ALA A 124 -7.97 -6.53 2.15
N VAL A 125 -6.92 -5.72 2.27
CA VAL A 125 -6.32 -5.36 3.57
C VAL A 125 -7.35 -4.67 4.47
N ALA A 126 -8.05 -3.65 3.93
CA ALA A 126 -9.07 -2.92 4.67
C ALA A 126 -10.21 -3.85 5.14
N TRP A 127 -10.66 -4.77 4.28
CA TRP A 127 -11.67 -5.78 4.61
C TRP A 127 -11.23 -6.68 5.78
N ARG A 128 -9.96 -7.10 5.80
CA ARG A 128 -9.40 -7.92 6.89
C ARG A 128 -9.34 -7.16 8.21
N VAL A 129 -8.84 -5.92 8.20
CA VAL A 129 -8.74 -5.07 9.40
C VAL A 129 -10.12 -4.67 9.94
N LEU A 130 -11.11 -4.52 9.06
CA LEU A 130 -12.49 -4.19 9.44
C LEU A 130 -13.35 -5.42 9.78
N ALA A 131 -12.77 -6.61 9.95
CA ALA A 131 -13.55 -7.85 10.11
C ALA A 131 -14.62 -7.78 11.22
N GLY A 132 -14.33 -7.11 12.34
CA GLY A 132 -15.26 -6.92 13.45
C GLY A 132 -16.15 -5.67 13.35
N GLN A 133 -16.34 -5.09 12.17
CA GLN A 133 -17.17 -3.89 11.95
C GLN A 133 -18.42 -4.23 11.15
N ALA A 134 -19.60 -3.85 11.65
CA ALA A 134 -20.88 -4.12 10.98
C ALA A 134 -20.95 -3.53 9.56
N ARG A 135 -20.35 -2.35 9.36
CA ARG A 135 -20.36 -1.65 8.08
C ARG A 135 -19.15 -1.98 7.18
N ARG A 136 -18.39 -3.05 7.45
CA ARG A 136 -17.13 -3.33 6.72
C ARG A 136 -17.26 -3.28 5.19
N ALA A 137 -18.40 -3.74 4.65
CA ALA A 137 -18.67 -3.75 3.22
C ALA A 137 -18.81 -2.36 2.59
N GLN A 138 -19.25 -1.38 3.37
CA GLN A 138 -19.26 0.03 2.96
C GLN A 138 -17.88 0.67 3.10
N TRP A 139 -17.17 0.38 4.20
CA TRP A 139 -15.97 1.13 4.57
C TRP A 139 -14.71 0.63 3.86
N ALA A 140 -14.59 -0.67 3.57
CA ALA A 140 -13.41 -1.23 2.89
C ALA A 140 -13.13 -0.59 1.52
N PRO A 141 -14.09 -0.50 0.57
CA PRO A 141 -13.85 0.16 -0.71
C PRO A 141 -13.57 1.67 -0.55
N LEU A 142 -14.26 2.35 0.38
CA LEU A 142 -14.04 3.78 0.62
C LEU A 142 -12.64 4.08 1.16
N LEU A 143 -12.14 3.27 2.10
CA LEU A 143 -10.79 3.41 2.62
C LEU A 143 -9.73 3.08 1.56
N ALA A 144 -10.01 2.13 0.67
CA ALA A 144 -9.11 1.82 -0.43
C ALA A 144 -8.98 2.97 -1.41
N VAL A 145 -10.11 3.55 -1.86
CA VAL A 145 -10.10 4.76 -2.69
C VAL A 145 -9.41 5.91 -1.97
N ALA A 146 -9.71 6.14 -0.69
CA ALA A 146 -9.07 7.20 0.09
C ALA A 146 -7.54 7.04 0.18
N GLY A 147 -7.04 5.80 0.29
CA GLY A 147 -5.60 5.51 0.26
C GLY A 147 -4.96 5.79 -1.11
N MET A 148 -5.70 5.51 -2.19
CA MET A 148 -5.28 5.84 -3.56
C MET A 148 -5.25 7.35 -3.82
N CYS A 149 -6.05 8.15 -3.10
CA CYS A 149 -6.02 9.61 -3.21
C CYS A 149 -4.79 10.26 -2.55
N SER A 150 -3.73 9.51 -2.25
CA SER A 150 -2.46 10.09 -1.80
C SER A 150 -1.76 10.83 -2.94
N ALA A 151 -1.08 11.94 -2.60
CA ALA A 151 -0.34 12.71 -3.59
C ALA A 151 0.71 11.88 -4.32
N VAL A 152 1.38 10.96 -3.60
CA VAL A 152 2.40 10.05 -4.17
C VAL A 152 1.80 9.05 -5.16
N PHE A 153 0.66 8.44 -4.84
CA PHE A 153 0.01 7.52 -5.77
C PHE A 153 -0.48 8.26 -7.01
N LEU A 154 -1.15 9.40 -6.81
CA LEU A 154 -1.70 10.20 -7.91
C LEU A 154 -0.61 10.78 -8.81
N SER A 155 0.55 11.17 -8.28
CA SER A 155 1.69 11.63 -9.09
C SER A 155 2.32 10.51 -9.93
N GLY A 156 2.18 9.25 -9.49
CA GLY A 156 2.65 8.07 -10.22
C GLY A 156 1.57 7.37 -11.05
N LEU A 157 0.33 7.89 -11.10
CA LEU A 157 -0.76 7.27 -11.86
C LEU A 157 -0.50 7.45 -13.36
N GLY A 158 -0.48 6.35 -14.11
CA GLY A 158 -0.21 6.40 -15.56
C GLY A 158 1.24 6.66 -15.97
N GLY A 159 2.13 6.99 -15.02
CA GLY A 159 3.55 7.24 -15.28
C GLY A 159 4.44 5.99 -15.17
N THR A 160 5.72 6.12 -15.46
CA THR A 160 6.66 4.99 -15.51
C THR A 160 7.54 4.81 -14.27
N MET A 161 7.42 5.63 -13.22
CA MET A 161 8.29 5.59 -12.02
C MET A 161 8.40 4.19 -11.35
N GLY A 162 7.46 3.29 -11.65
CA GLY A 162 7.52 1.88 -11.24
C GLY A 162 7.09 1.61 -9.80
N ASP A 163 7.01 2.62 -8.93
CA ASP A 163 6.52 2.47 -7.56
C ASP A 163 5.05 2.05 -7.52
N THR A 164 4.22 2.66 -8.37
CA THR A 164 2.78 2.40 -8.46
C THR A 164 2.49 0.98 -8.97
N ALA A 165 3.20 0.54 -10.02
CA ALA A 165 3.09 -0.80 -10.56
C ALA A 165 3.57 -1.86 -9.56
N SER A 166 4.73 -1.64 -8.94
CA SER A 166 5.32 -2.60 -8.02
C SER A 166 4.64 -2.65 -6.64
N ALA A 167 3.89 -1.61 -6.25
CA ALA A 167 3.07 -1.63 -5.05
C ALA A 167 1.94 -2.67 -5.09
N ILE A 168 1.44 -3.03 -6.28
CA ILE A 168 0.36 -4.01 -6.46
C ILE A 168 0.75 -5.37 -5.87
N PRO A 169 1.86 -6.02 -6.30
CA PRO A 169 2.28 -7.29 -5.72
C PRO A 169 2.67 -7.18 -4.23
N VAL A 170 3.26 -6.06 -3.78
CA VAL A 170 3.58 -5.85 -2.35
C VAL A 170 2.31 -5.91 -1.49
N LEU A 171 1.31 -5.12 -1.85
CA LEU A 171 0.07 -5.03 -1.08
C LEU A 171 -0.78 -6.29 -1.23
N ALA A 172 -0.72 -6.96 -2.38
CA ALA A 172 -1.39 -8.24 -2.58
C ALA A 172 -0.75 -9.35 -1.73
N ALA A 173 0.58 -9.37 -1.60
CA ALA A 173 1.27 -10.27 -0.68
C ALA A 173 0.81 -10.02 0.77
N LEU A 174 0.77 -8.76 1.21
CA LEU A 174 0.26 -8.39 2.54
C LEU A 174 -1.20 -8.83 2.75
N ALA A 175 -2.08 -8.58 1.78
CA ALA A 175 -3.48 -9.01 1.86
C ALA A 175 -3.61 -10.53 2.01
N LEU A 176 -2.81 -11.30 1.25
CA LEU A 176 -2.79 -12.75 1.31
C LEU A 176 -2.20 -13.27 2.62
N VAL A 177 -1.17 -12.63 3.17
CA VAL A 177 -0.63 -12.94 4.51
C VAL A 177 -1.72 -12.80 5.57
N LEU A 178 -2.44 -11.67 5.60
CA LEU A 178 -3.55 -11.44 6.53
C LEU A 178 -4.68 -12.45 6.35
N SER A 179 -4.88 -12.92 5.12
CA SER A 179 -5.88 -13.92 4.76
C SER A 179 -5.46 -15.34 5.15
N ALA A 180 -4.18 -15.67 5.02
CA ALA A 180 -3.59 -16.95 5.40
C ALA A 180 -3.56 -17.12 6.93
N GLN A 181 -3.22 -16.05 7.65
CA GLN A 181 -3.27 -15.99 9.11
C GLN A 181 -4.69 -16.21 9.63
N ALA A 182 -5.69 -15.56 9.04
CA ALA A 182 -7.09 -15.73 9.41
C ALA A 182 -7.57 -17.19 9.25
N GLN A 183 -7.17 -17.86 8.16
CA GLN A 183 -7.47 -19.28 7.96
C GLN A 183 -6.76 -20.19 8.95
N ALA A 184 -5.47 -19.94 9.20
CA ALA A 184 -4.70 -20.71 10.16
C ALA A 184 -5.30 -20.62 11.59
N GLN A 185 -5.89 -19.47 11.95
CA GLN A 185 -6.61 -19.30 13.22
C GLN A 185 -7.88 -20.15 13.30
N GLN A 186 -8.53 -20.42 12.17
CA GLN A 186 -9.69 -21.32 12.08
C GLN A 186 -9.28 -22.79 11.98
N GLY A 187 -7.99 -23.11 12.10
CA GLY A 187 -7.47 -24.48 11.99
C GLY A 187 -7.29 -24.98 10.56
N ALA A 188 -7.51 -24.13 9.54
CA ALA A 188 -7.35 -24.52 8.14
C ALA A 188 -5.90 -24.35 7.66
N HIS A 189 -5.46 -25.23 6.76
CA HIS A 189 -4.17 -25.10 6.08
C HIS A 189 -4.23 -23.97 5.04
N ALA A 190 -3.25 -23.06 5.07
CA ALA A 190 -3.19 -21.91 4.17
C ALA A 190 -1.88 -21.85 3.35
N VAL A 191 -1.23 -23.00 3.14
CA VAL A 191 0.10 -23.09 2.48
C VAL A 191 0.09 -22.42 1.10
N HIS A 192 -0.95 -22.65 0.30
CA HIS A 192 -1.08 -22.02 -1.02
C HIS A 192 -1.09 -20.49 -0.93
N ARG A 193 -1.76 -19.90 0.06
CA ARG A 193 -1.79 -18.44 0.24
C ARG A 193 -0.43 -17.90 0.66
N TRP A 194 0.30 -18.62 1.51
CA TRP A 194 1.69 -18.28 1.87
C TRP A 194 2.61 -18.34 0.65
N ALA A 195 2.46 -19.35 -0.21
CA ALA A 195 3.24 -19.49 -1.43
C ALA A 195 2.94 -18.36 -2.43
N ILE A 196 1.67 -18.05 -2.70
CA ILE A 196 1.31 -16.93 -3.60
C ILE A 196 1.83 -15.61 -3.02
N ALA A 197 1.67 -15.38 -1.71
CA ALA A 197 2.20 -14.17 -1.08
C ALA A 197 3.73 -14.06 -1.22
N GLY A 198 4.45 -15.18 -1.06
CA GLY A 198 5.89 -15.27 -1.28
C GLY A 198 6.25 -14.96 -2.73
N ALA A 199 5.53 -15.53 -3.69
CA ALA A 199 5.77 -15.29 -5.10
C ALA A 199 5.54 -13.82 -5.49
N LEU A 200 4.47 -13.21 -4.98
CA LEU A 200 4.17 -11.80 -5.22
C LEU A 200 5.21 -10.87 -4.60
N ILE A 201 5.60 -11.07 -3.34
CA ILE A 201 6.62 -10.20 -2.74
C ILE A 201 8.00 -10.42 -3.39
N GLY A 202 8.34 -11.65 -3.76
CA GLY A 202 9.54 -11.96 -4.55
C GLY A 202 9.53 -11.24 -5.90
N LEU A 203 8.41 -11.29 -6.62
CA LEU A 203 8.22 -10.55 -7.87
C LEU A 203 8.35 -9.04 -7.65
N ALA A 204 7.77 -8.48 -6.58
CA ALA A 204 7.89 -7.07 -6.28
C ALA A 204 9.35 -6.63 -6.09
N VAL A 205 10.15 -7.44 -5.39
CA VAL A 205 11.60 -7.20 -5.21
C VAL A 205 12.34 -7.33 -6.54
N SER A 206 11.99 -8.31 -7.37
CA SER A 206 12.55 -8.46 -8.72
C SER A 206 12.27 -7.24 -9.59
N LEU A 207 11.03 -6.72 -9.58
CA LEU A 207 10.64 -5.55 -10.36
C LEU A 207 11.34 -4.27 -9.90
N LYS A 208 11.50 -4.09 -8.58
CA LYS A 208 12.20 -2.94 -8.00
C LYS A 208 12.86 -3.34 -6.68
N LEU A 209 14.19 -3.30 -6.63
CA LEU A 209 14.97 -3.81 -5.50
C LEU A 209 14.61 -3.11 -4.16
N THR A 210 14.17 -1.85 -4.21
CA THR A 210 13.72 -1.09 -3.03
C THR A 210 12.53 -1.73 -2.31
N ASN A 211 11.77 -2.60 -2.99
CA ASN A 211 10.70 -3.38 -2.37
C ASN A 211 11.21 -4.45 -1.39
N ALA A 212 12.51 -4.73 -1.35
CA ALA A 212 13.12 -5.59 -0.35
C ALA A 212 12.82 -5.10 1.07
N LEU A 213 12.66 -3.79 1.26
CA LEU A 213 12.24 -3.21 2.54
C LEU A 213 10.88 -3.73 3.01
N TYR A 214 9.92 -3.90 2.09
CA TYR A 214 8.60 -4.45 2.40
C TYR A 214 8.68 -5.96 2.65
N ALA A 215 9.52 -6.70 1.90
CA ALA A 215 9.76 -8.11 2.15
C ALA A 215 10.33 -8.35 3.57
N LEU A 216 11.34 -7.56 3.96
CA LEU A 216 11.91 -7.60 5.30
C LEU A 216 10.91 -7.17 6.38
N ALA A 217 10.04 -6.20 6.10
CA ALA A 217 9.00 -5.77 7.02
C ALA A 217 7.90 -6.82 7.24
N LEU A 218 7.64 -7.70 6.25
CA LEU A 218 6.68 -8.80 6.41
C LEU A 218 7.16 -9.84 7.42
N VAL A 219 8.47 -10.05 7.58
CA VAL A 219 9.02 -11.07 8.49
C VAL A 219 8.51 -10.90 9.93
N PRO A 220 8.76 -9.77 10.63
CA PRO A 220 8.23 -9.56 11.97
C PRO A 220 6.70 -9.42 11.97
N ALA A 221 6.09 -8.85 10.91
CA ALA A 221 4.65 -8.71 10.83
C ALA A 221 3.93 -10.08 10.87
N VAL A 222 4.45 -11.07 10.13
CA VAL A 222 3.93 -12.45 10.11
C VAL A 222 3.96 -13.09 11.49
N LEU A 223 4.99 -12.79 12.28
CA LEU A 223 5.17 -13.34 13.62
C LEU A 223 4.23 -12.70 14.66
N CYS A 224 3.68 -11.51 14.40
CA CYS A 224 2.86 -10.74 15.36
C CYS A 224 1.35 -11.06 15.35
N ASP A 225 0.87 -12.03 14.56
CA ASP A 225 -0.56 -12.35 14.45
C ASP A 225 -1.18 -13.07 15.68
N GLY A 226 -0.36 -13.50 16.66
CA GLY A 226 -0.86 -14.11 17.90
C GLY A 226 -1.55 -15.48 17.74
N GLY A 227 -1.47 -16.12 16.56
CA GLY A 227 -1.90 -17.51 16.30
C GLY A 227 -0.96 -18.57 16.90
N ARG A 228 -0.98 -19.83 16.45
CA ARG A 228 0.02 -20.83 16.91
C ARG A 228 1.40 -20.52 16.36
N LEU A 229 2.46 -20.56 17.19
CA LEU A 229 3.83 -20.20 16.75
C LEU A 229 4.31 -21.10 15.61
N ARG A 230 4.06 -22.41 15.68
CA ARG A 230 4.42 -23.36 14.63
C ARG A 230 3.83 -22.99 13.27
N SER A 231 2.55 -22.61 13.22
CA SER A 231 1.89 -22.19 11.98
C SER A 231 2.49 -20.89 11.42
N ARG A 232 2.88 -19.96 12.30
CA ARG A 232 3.55 -18.70 11.92
C ARG A 232 4.93 -18.96 11.32
N VAL A 233 5.73 -19.82 11.96
CA VAL A 233 7.08 -20.16 11.49
C VAL A 233 7.04 -20.94 10.18
N LEU A 234 6.15 -21.92 10.04
CA LEU A 234 5.98 -22.66 8.78
C LEU A 234 5.49 -21.75 7.65
N GLY A 235 4.51 -20.88 7.93
CA GLY A 235 4.03 -19.89 6.96
C GLY A 235 5.13 -18.93 6.51
N LEU A 236 5.94 -18.43 7.45
CA LEU A 236 7.11 -17.61 7.15
C LEU A 236 8.16 -18.36 6.33
N GLY A 237 8.42 -19.63 6.63
CA GLY A 237 9.33 -20.47 5.86
C GLY A 237 8.90 -20.62 4.40
N VAL A 238 7.62 -20.90 4.16
CA VAL A 238 7.05 -20.98 2.80
C VAL A 238 7.10 -19.61 2.11
N LEU A 239 6.67 -18.54 2.78
CA LEU A 239 6.70 -17.18 2.24
C LEU A 239 8.11 -16.79 1.79
N SER A 240 9.09 -16.90 2.69
CA SER A 240 10.47 -16.50 2.43
C SER A 240 11.16 -17.40 1.41
N GLY A 241 10.93 -18.71 1.48
CA GLY A 241 11.48 -19.67 0.52
C GLY A 241 10.98 -19.41 -0.91
N VAL A 242 9.67 -19.19 -1.08
CA VAL A 242 9.11 -18.88 -2.40
C VAL A 242 9.52 -17.49 -2.87
N ALA A 243 9.58 -16.49 -1.98
CA ALA A 243 10.05 -15.15 -2.34
C ALA A 243 11.50 -15.17 -2.84
N ALA A 244 12.39 -15.89 -2.16
CA ALA A 244 13.77 -16.07 -2.59
C ALA A 244 13.87 -16.81 -3.92
N LEU A 245 13.08 -17.88 -4.11
CA LEU A 245 13.02 -18.62 -5.36
C LEU A 245 12.61 -17.73 -6.54
N VAL A 246 11.55 -16.94 -6.39
CA VAL A 246 11.09 -16.01 -7.44
C VAL A 246 12.13 -14.94 -7.71
N LEU A 247 12.79 -14.40 -6.69
CA LEU A 247 13.86 -13.41 -6.88
C LEU A 247 15.01 -13.99 -7.71
N VAL A 248 15.48 -15.19 -7.35
CA VAL A 248 16.56 -15.89 -8.04
C VAL A 248 16.19 -16.23 -9.48
N LEU A 249 14.96 -16.69 -9.74
CA LEU A 249 14.55 -17.07 -11.08
C LEU A 249 14.27 -15.87 -11.99
N VAL A 250 13.70 -14.79 -11.45
CA VAL A 250 13.21 -13.66 -12.26
C VAL A 250 14.27 -12.58 -12.45
N ALA A 251 14.97 -12.17 -11.39
CA ALA A 251 15.99 -11.11 -11.46
C ALA A 251 17.43 -11.63 -11.30
N GLY A 252 17.60 -12.86 -10.80
CA GLY A 252 18.92 -13.48 -10.62
C GLY A 252 19.76 -13.55 -11.90
N PRO A 253 19.22 -13.93 -13.08
CA PRO A 253 20.01 -13.94 -14.32
C PRO A 253 20.59 -12.58 -14.68
N TRP A 254 19.82 -11.50 -14.49
CA TRP A 254 20.28 -10.14 -14.73
C TRP A 254 21.40 -9.75 -13.76
N TYR A 255 21.17 -9.90 -12.46
CA TYR A 255 22.18 -9.55 -11.46
C TYR A 255 23.44 -10.43 -11.55
N TRP A 256 23.31 -11.65 -12.08
CA TRP A 256 24.46 -12.47 -12.43
C TRP A 256 25.28 -11.86 -13.58
N GLN A 257 24.64 -11.40 -14.66
CA GLN A 257 25.33 -10.71 -15.74
C GLN A 257 26.02 -9.43 -15.24
N VAL A 258 25.33 -8.60 -14.46
CA VAL A 258 25.90 -7.40 -13.84
C VAL A 258 27.13 -7.76 -13.00
N TRP A 259 27.09 -8.87 -12.24
CA TRP A 259 28.25 -9.35 -11.51
C TRP A 259 29.40 -9.79 -12.43
N GLN A 260 29.13 -10.57 -13.48
CA GLN A 260 30.17 -11.01 -14.41
C GLN A 260 30.90 -9.84 -15.08
N HIS A 261 30.17 -8.78 -15.46
CA HIS A 261 30.76 -7.62 -16.10
C HIS A 261 31.44 -6.64 -15.13
N LEU A 262 30.89 -6.47 -13.92
CA LEU A 262 31.26 -5.35 -13.05
C LEU A 262 31.82 -5.80 -11.69
N GLY A 263 31.88 -7.09 -11.39
CA GLY A 263 32.36 -7.60 -10.10
C GLY A 263 31.44 -7.31 -8.91
N ASN A 264 30.24 -6.78 -9.14
CA ASN A 264 29.25 -6.43 -8.11
C ASN A 264 27.82 -6.65 -8.66
N PRO A 265 27.03 -7.59 -8.12
CA PRO A 265 25.68 -7.88 -8.62
C PRO A 265 24.70 -6.72 -8.41
N LEU A 266 25.01 -5.77 -7.53
CA LEU A 266 24.20 -4.59 -7.21
C LEU A 266 25.01 -3.32 -7.49
N PHE A 267 25.77 -3.32 -8.59
CA PHE A 267 26.64 -2.21 -8.94
C PHE A 267 25.85 -0.92 -9.20
N PRO A 268 26.34 0.26 -8.77
CA PRO A 268 27.46 0.51 -7.86
C PRO A 268 27.02 0.60 -6.37
N GLN A 269 25.76 0.32 -6.03
CA GLN A 269 25.16 0.64 -4.72
C GLN A 269 25.86 -0.01 -3.51
N PHE A 270 26.37 -1.23 -3.66
CA PHE A 270 27.01 -1.97 -2.55
C PHE A 270 28.52 -2.15 -2.72
N ASN A 271 29.18 -1.19 -3.39
CA ASN A 271 30.58 -1.36 -3.74
C ASN A 271 31.55 -1.30 -2.54
N GLY A 272 31.13 -0.81 -1.38
CA GLY A 272 31.88 -0.97 -0.13
C GLY A 272 32.09 -2.44 0.29
N VAL A 273 31.24 -3.35 -0.19
CA VAL A 273 31.33 -4.79 0.07
C VAL A 273 32.03 -5.52 -1.08
N PHE A 274 31.55 -5.33 -2.31
CA PHE A 274 32.03 -6.08 -3.49
C PHE A 274 33.34 -5.55 -4.06
N LYS A 275 33.66 -4.26 -3.83
CA LYS A 275 34.93 -3.62 -4.20
C LYS A 275 35.30 -3.78 -5.68
N SER A 276 34.32 -3.60 -6.57
CA SER A 276 34.57 -3.47 -7.99
C SER A 276 35.56 -2.35 -8.27
N PRO A 277 36.55 -2.55 -9.15
CA PRO A 277 37.53 -1.52 -9.52
C PRO A 277 36.91 -0.35 -10.30
N LEU A 278 35.69 -0.51 -10.82
CA LEU A 278 35.00 0.50 -11.63
C LEU A 278 34.19 1.51 -10.81
N ALA A 279 34.14 1.37 -9.47
CA ALA A 279 33.43 2.29 -8.60
C ALA A 279 34.21 2.55 -7.30
N GLN A 280 33.87 3.65 -6.63
CA GLN A 280 34.40 3.96 -5.31
C GLN A 280 34.01 2.87 -4.30
N PRO A 281 34.87 2.54 -3.30
CA PRO A 281 34.59 1.49 -2.31
C PRO A 281 33.63 1.98 -1.21
N VAL A 282 32.48 2.52 -1.62
CA VAL A 282 31.44 3.05 -0.74
C VAL A 282 30.10 2.41 -1.07
N SER A 283 29.15 2.48 -0.13
CA SER A 283 27.76 2.12 -0.39
C SER A 283 26.93 3.38 -0.58
N ILE A 284 26.12 3.42 -1.64
CA ILE A 284 25.34 4.60 -2.02
C ILE A 284 23.98 4.55 -1.33
N ALA A 285 23.65 5.60 -0.58
CA ALA A 285 22.34 5.81 -0.01
C ALA A 285 22.01 7.31 0.02
N ASP A 286 20.79 7.68 -0.36
CA ASP A 286 20.33 9.06 -0.22
C ASP A 286 19.76 9.29 1.19
N VAL A 287 20.57 9.91 2.04
CA VAL A 287 20.22 10.21 3.43
C VAL A 287 19.61 11.60 3.62
N ARG A 288 19.51 12.41 2.55
CA ARG A 288 19.03 13.81 2.63
C ARG A 288 17.60 13.89 3.17
N TRP A 289 16.78 12.92 2.82
CA TRP A 289 15.35 12.88 3.16
C TRP A 289 15.06 12.26 4.53
N LEU A 290 16.08 11.76 5.23
CA LEU A 290 15.87 11.18 6.56
C LEU A 290 15.60 12.27 7.61
N PRO A 291 14.71 12.01 8.58
CA PRO A 291 14.55 12.87 9.75
C PRO A 291 15.87 13.04 10.52
N ARG A 292 16.20 14.28 10.89
CA ARG A 292 17.48 14.65 11.52
C ARG A 292 17.50 14.36 13.03
N ASN A 293 16.33 14.37 13.68
CA ASN A 293 16.20 14.15 15.13
C ASN A 293 14.81 13.62 15.51
N LEU A 294 14.62 13.22 16.77
CA LEU A 294 13.36 12.68 17.28
C LEU A 294 12.18 13.66 17.17
N GLY A 295 12.44 14.97 17.29
CA GLY A 295 11.39 15.98 17.15
C GLY A 295 10.85 16.04 15.72
N GLU A 296 11.75 16.08 14.73
CA GLU A 296 11.40 16.03 13.31
C GLU A 296 10.66 14.73 12.96
N GLN A 297 11.02 13.62 13.60
CA GLN A 297 10.33 12.34 13.46
C GLN A 297 8.88 12.37 13.96
N LEU A 298 8.63 13.01 15.12
CA LEU A 298 7.29 13.19 15.69
C LEU A 298 6.35 13.94 14.77
N ILE A 299 6.85 15.01 14.16
CA ILE A 299 6.06 15.85 13.26
C ILE A 299 6.18 15.41 11.79
N TRP A 300 6.82 14.28 11.50
CA TRP A 300 7.12 13.86 10.13
C TRP A 300 5.88 13.84 9.21
N PRO A 301 4.73 13.26 9.63
CA PRO A 301 3.50 13.31 8.83
C PRO A 301 3.00 14.73 8.55
N LEU A 302 3.26 15.69 9.45
CA LEU A 302 2.91 17.10 9.27
C LEU A 302 3.86 17.77 8.28
N LEU A 303 5.14 17.37 8.23
CA LEU A 303 6.09 17.90 7.26
C LEU A 303 5.72 17.52 5.81
N PHE A 304 5.11 16.35 5.57
CA PHE A 304 4.53 16.00 4.27
C PHE A 304 3.44 16.98 3.81
N THR A 305 2.80 17.70 4.75
CA THR A 305 1.77 18.70 4.45
C THR A 305 2.36 20.10 4.36
N PHE A 306 3.15 20.51 5.36
CA PHE A 306 3.57 21.91 5.51
C PHE A 306 4.95 22.23 4.92
N LYS A 307 5.81 21.22 4.71
CA LYS A 307 7.15 21.37 4.15
C LYS A 307 7.48 20.22 3.20
N PRO A 308 6.72 20.02 2.11
CA PRO A 308 6.88 18.84 1.26
C PRO A 308 8.26 18.74 0.59
N LEU A 309 8.92 19.88 0.31
CA LEU A 309 10.30 19.94 -0.18
C LEU A 309 11.35 19.45 0.83
N ARG A 310 10.98 19.19 2.09
CA ARG A 310 11.86 18.54 3.07
C ARG A 310 11.96 17.03 2.84
N ILE A 311 11.04 16.45 2.08
CA ILE A 311 10.84 15.00 1.99
C ILE A 311 10.98 14.48 0.54
N GLY A 312 10.97 15.36 -0.46
CA GLY A 312 11.35 15.02 -1.82
C GLY A 312 11.38 16.25 -2.73
N ASP A 313 11.94 16.06 -3.92
CA ASP A 313 12.17 17.14 -4.88
C ASP A 313 10.89 17.68 -5.54
N LEU A 314 9.81 16.89 -5.59
CA LEU A 314 8.57 17.24 -6.29
C LEU A 314 7.61 18.13 -5.48
N GLY A 315 7.90 18.40 -4.20
CA GLY A 315 7.06 19.27 -3.37
C GLY A 315 5.60 18.81 -3.23
N LEU A 316 5.34 17.50 -3.29
CA LEU A 316 4.00 16.93 -3.24
C LEU A 316 3.31 17.15 -1.89
N VAL A 317 2.28 18.00 -1.87
CA VAL A 317 1.50 18.28 -0.66
C VAL A 317 0.56 17.11 -0.34
N GLN A 318 0.68 16.55 0.86
CA GLN A 318 -0.18 15.44 1.29
C GLN A 318 -1.00 15.78 2.55
N ALA A 319 -2.07 16.56 2.38
CA ALA A 319 -2.94 17.02 3.47
C ALA A 319 -3.62 15.89 4.26
N GLY A 320 -3.82 14.72 3.65
CA GLY A 320 -4.41 13.55 4.31
C GLY A 320 -3.66 13.13 5.57
N TRP A 321 -2.33 13.28 5.60
CA TRP A 321 -1.54 12.96 6.80
C TRP A 321 -1.84 13.88 7.96
N ALA A 322 -1.90 15.20 7.74
CA ALA A 322 -2.23 16.17 8.79
C ALA A 322 -3.64 15.92 9.36
N VAL A 323 -4.61 15.64 8.47
CA VAL A 323 -5.98 15.29 8.90
C VAL A 323 -5.99 14.02 9.74
N LEU A 324 -5.35 12.94 9.28
CA LEU A 324 -5.27 11.68 10.03
C LEU A 324 -4.56 11.86 11.38
N TYR A 325 -3.52 12.68 11.42
CA TYR A 325 -2.79 12.99 12.64
C TYR A 325 -3.67 13.76 13.63
N ALA A 326 -4.35 14.82 13.19
CA ALA A 326 -5.25 15.62 14.00
C ALA A 326 -6.46 14.80 14.50
N VAL A 327 -7.11 14.04 13.61
CA VAL A 327 -8.21 13.14 13.99
C VAL A 327 -7.73 12.15 15.03
N THR A 328 -6.49 11.67 14.94
CA THR A 328 -5.97 10.85 16.01
C THR A 328 -5.83 11.62 17.32
N LEU A 329 -5.13 12.74 17.33
CA LEU A 329 -4.85 13.45 18.58
C LEU A 329 -6.14 13.90 19.28
N VAL A 330 -7.21 14.15 18.52
CA VAL A 330 -8.54 14.39 19.07
C VAL A 330 -9.14 13.10 19.64
N ALA A 331 -9.06 11.99 18.89
CA ALA A 331 -9.46 10.66 19.35
C ALA A 331 -8.76 10.29 20.67
N ALA A 332 -7.42 10.24 20.65
CA ALA A 332 -6.51 10.90 21.58
C ALA A 332 -7.04 11.42 22.91
N GLY A 333 -7.17 12.74 22.97
CA GLY A 333 -7.66 13.45 24.15
C GLY A 333 -9.02 12.93 24.61
N ARG A 334 -9.94 12.59 23.68
CA ARG A 334 -11.30 12.15 24.05
C ARG A 334 -11.33 10.81 24.78
N GLY A 335 -10.42 9.89 24.49
CA GLY A 335 -10.36 8.62 25.24
C GLY A 335 -9.64 8.73 26.58
N LEU A 336 -8.76 9.74 26.77
CA LEU A 336 -8.16 10.06 28.07
C LEU A 336 -9.19 10.73 28.99
N LEU A 337 -10.06 11.58 28.42
CA LEU A 337 -11.12 12.29 29.14
C LEU A 337 -12.35 11.42 29.46
N ARG A 338 -12.55 10.30 28.77
CA ARG A 338 -13.65 9.36 29.02
C ARG A 338 -13.16 8.21 29.89
N ARG A 339 -13.89 7.88 30.97
CA ARG A 339 -13.57 6.72 31.84
C ARG A 339 -13.28 5.46 31.00
N PRO A 340 -12.31 4.62 31.42
CA PRO A 340 -11.90 3.45 30.65
C PRO A 340 -13.07 2.48 30.51
N VAL A 341 -13.71 2.49 29.34
CA VAL A 341 -14.58 1.39 28.92
C VAL A 341 -13.67 0.23 28.57
N ARG A 342 -14.06 -0.98 29.02
CA ARG A 342 -13.39 -2.27 28.82
C ARG A 342 -12.59 -2.30 27.52
N GLN A 343 -11.26 -2.44 27.62
CA GLN A 343 -10.36 -2.51 26.48
C GLN A 343 -10.77 -3.70 25.60
N VAL A 344 -11.33 -3.41 24.43
CA VAL A 344 -11.46 -4.42 23.37
C VAL A 344 -10.08 -4.52 22.72
N GLY A 345 -9.45 -5.69 22.81
CA GLY A 345 -8.11 -5.91 22.25
C GLY A 345 -8.03 -5.53 20.77
N LEU A 346 -6.84 -5.12 20.31
CA LEU A 346 -6.63 -4.82 18.89
C LEU A 346 -6.96 -6.04 18.03
N ASP A 347 -7.59 -5.78 16.88
CA ASP A 347 -7.70 -6.81 15.85
C ASP A 347 -6.29 -7.21 15.41
N ARG A 348 -6.04 -8.52 15.36
CA ARG A 348 -4.71 -9.07 15.06
C ARG A 348 -4.21 -8.61 13.69
N SER A 349 -5.10 -8.50 12.70
CA SER A 349 -4.72 -7.97 11.38
C SER A 349 -4.30 -6.50 11.44
N ALA A 350 -4.86 -5.72 12.36
CA ALA A 350 -4.39 -4.35 12.61
C ALA A 350 -3.00 -4.33 13.24
N VAL A 351 -2.69 -5.25 14.17
CA VAL A 351 -1.35 -5.37 14.76
C VAL A 351 -0.32 -5.74 13.69
N VAL A 352 -0.61 -6.74 12.84
CA VAL A 352 0.27 -7.16 11.74
C VAL A 352 0.51 -6.00 10.77
N LEU A 353 -0.56 -5.29 10.37
CA LEU A 353 -0.48 -4.14 9.47
C LEU A 353 0.37 -3.01 10.06
N LEU A 354 0.15 -2.71 11.34
CA LEU A 354 0.95 -1.75 12.07
C LEU A 354 2.42 -2.18 12.04
N VAL A 355 2.77 -3.38 12.50
CA VAL A 355 4.16 -3.87 12.54
C VAL A 355 4.81 -3.79 11.16
N PHE A 356 4.10 -4.20 10.10
CA PHE A 356 4.57 -4.08 8.73
C PHE A 356 4.93 -2.63 8.36
N PHE A 357 4.02 -1.68 8.51
CA PHE A 357 4.32 -0.28 8.17
C PHE A 357 5.38 0.34 9.11
N GLY A 358 5.38 -0.04 10.38
CA GLY A 358 6.35 0.44 11.37
C GLY A 358 7.77 -0.01 11.06
N VAL A 359 7.92 -1.26 10.61
CA VAL A 359 9.22 -1.81 10.20
C VAL A 359 9.61 -1.27 8.82
N ALA A 360 8.70 -1.21 7.84
CA ALA A 360 9.00 -0.66 6.52
C ALA A 360 9.50 0.80 6.60
N THR A 361 8.82 1.64 7.39
CA THR A 361 9.24 3.04 7.64
C THR A 361 10.51 3.15 8.49
N ARG A 362 10.85 2.13 9.29
CA ARG A 362 12.09 2.06 10.08
C ARG A 362 13.26 1.47 9.30
N CYS A 363 13.05 0.60 8.32
CA CYS A 363 14.12 0.16 7.43
C CYS A 363 14.53 1.28 6.46
N GLY A 364 13.64 2.27 6.22
CA GLY A 364 13.97 3.56 5.59
C GLY A 364 14.20 4.75 6.55
N ARG A 365 14.25 4.51 7.87
CA ARG A 365 14.28 5.42 9.06
C ARG A 365 13.82 6.91 8.96
N PRO A 366 13.09 7.45 9.97
CA PRO A 366 12.16 6.76 10.88
C PRO A 366 10.85 7.49 11.31
N PHE A 367 9.86 6.65 11.63
CA PHE A 367 8.79 6.65 12.66
C PHE A 367 8.30 7.93 13.39
N SER A 368 6.99 8.26 13.24
CA SER A 368 5.96 8.16 14.31
C SER A 368 4.56 8.63 13.85
N ALA A 369 3.79 7.72 13.27
CA ALA A 369 2.33 7.83 13.14
C ALA A 369 1.60 6.69 13.86
N PHE A 370 2.32 5.90 14.67
CA PHE A 370 1.83 4.65 15.21
C PHE A 370 0.85 4.83 16.35
N ILE A 371 1.13 5.80 17.23
CA ILE A 371 0.19 6.22 18.27
C ILE A 371 -1.04 6.89 17.61
N ALA A 372 -0.83 7.52 16.44
CA ALA A 372 -1.87 8.17 15.65
C ALA A 372 -2.90 7.12 15.12
N ILE A 373 -2.44 6.15 14.33
CA ILE A 373 -3.35 5.16 13.74
C ILE A 373 -3.98 4.25 14.84
N TRP A 374 -3.22 3.93 15.90
CA TRP A 374 -3.67 3.15 17.05
C TRP A 374 -4.86 3.80 17.77
N TRP A 375 -4.79 5.10 18.06
CA TRP A 375 -5.87 5.83 18.74
C TRP A 375 -7.04 6.19 17.81
N CYS A 376 -6.76 6.51 16.55
CA CYS A 376 -7.78 6.88 15.55
C CYS A 376 -8.73 5.70 15.28
N TRP A 377 -8.17 4.51 15.07
CA TRP A 377 -8.95 3.29 14.85
C TRP A 377 -9.75 2.88 16.10
N SER A 378 -9.15 3.05 17.28
CA SER A 378 -9.82 2.85 18.57
C SER A 378 -11.02 3.78 18.77
N CYS A 379 -10.96 5.02 18.27
CA CYS A 379 -12.03 6.01 18.41
C CYS A 379 -13.08 6.00 17.29
N LEU A 380 -12.70 5.63 16.06
CA LEU A 380 -13.64 5.36 14.96
C LEU A 380 -14.60 4.22 15.34
N ARG A 381 -14.12 3.19 16.06
CA ARG A 381 -14.98 2.15 16.66
C ARG A 381 -15.92 2.71 17.73
N ARG A 382 -15.45 3.58 18.61
CA ARG A 382 -16.28 4.21 19.67
C ARG A 382 -17.41 5.07 19.11
N CYS A 383 -17.21 5.74 17.97
CA CYS A 383 -18.26 6.52 17.33
C CYS A 383 -19.30 5.63 16.62
N CYS A 384 -18.89 4.49 16.03
CA CYS A 384 -19.82 3.59 15.35
C CYS A 384 -20.59 2.68 16.31
N SER A 385 -20.03 2.30 17.47
CA SER A 385 -20.75 1.49 18.47
C SER A 385 -21.71 2.30 19.34
N GLY A 386 -21.51 3.62 19.46
CA GLY A 386 -22.36 4.52 20.25
C GLY A 386 -23.73 4.82 19.62
N SER A 387 -23.94 4.54 18.33
CA SER A 387 -25.23 4.76 17.65
C SER A 387 -26.19 3.57 17.71
N CYS A 388 -25.81 2.43 18.31
CA CYS A 388 -26.71 1.28 18.47
C CYS A 388 -27.25 1.09 19.91
N ALA A 389 -26.90 1.96 20.86
CA ALA A 389 -27.41 1.90 22.23
C ALA A 389 -28.38 3.06 22.47
N GLY A 390 -29.64 2.91 22.07
CA GLY A 390 -30.61 4.00 22.24
C GLY A 390 -32.03 3.74 21.79
N THR A 391 -32.65 2.64 22.21
CA THR A 391 -34.12 2.56 22.43
C THR A 391 -34.43 1.41 23.40
N HIS A 392 -34.08 1.57 24.68
CA HIS A 392 -34.81 0.89 25.74
C HIS A 392 -35.61 1.96 26.48
N LEU A 393 -36.91 2.03 26.17
CA LEU A 393 -37.89 2.82 26.92
C LEU A 393 -38.07 2.20 28.31
N PRO A 394 -38.09 3.00 29.40
CA PRO A 394 -38.37 2.48 30.73
C PRO A 394 -39.87 2.62 31.10
N HIS A 395 -40.33 1.64 31.89
CA HIS A 395 -41.51 1.59 32.78
C HIS A 395 -42.91 1.23 32.25
N ALA A 396 -43.49 0.16 32.84
CA ALA A 396 -44.53 0.29 33.87
C ALA A 396 -44.67 -1.02 34.69
N PRO A 397 -44.84 -0.97 36.02
CA PRO A 397 -45.11 -2.14 36.85
C PRO A 397 -46.61 -2.49 36.84
N ILE A 398 -46.94 -3.76 36.62
CA ILE A 398 -48.31 -4.28 36.65
C ILE A 398 -48.73 -4.43 38.13
N ALA A 399 -49.72 -3.63 38.51
CA ALA A 399 -50.42 -3.74 39.80
C ALA A 399 -51.23 -5.05 39.85
N ARG A 400 -51.10 -5.79 40.96
CA ARG A 400 -52.06 -6.82 41.37
C ARG A 400 -53.37 -6.14 41.76
N ARG A 401 -54.50 -6.67 41.33
CA ARG A 401 -55.80 -6.47 42.00
C ARG A 401 -56.30 -7.81 42.56
N PRO A 402 -57.02 -7.78 43.70
CA PRO A 402 -57.60 -8.96 44.33
C PRO A 402 -58.95 -9.30 43.67
N GLY A 403 -59.30 -10.58 43.71
CA GLY A 403 -60.55 -11.16 43.27
C GLY A 403 -60.49 -12.66 43.49
#